data_AF-A0A7C1KP96-F1
#
_entry.id   AF-A0A7C1KP96-F1
#
_cell.length_a   1.000
_cell.length_b   1.000
_cell.length_c   1.000
_cell.angle_alpha   90.00
_cell.angle_beta   90.00
_cell.angle_gamma   90.00
#
_symmetry.space_group_name_H-M   'P 1'
#
loop_
_entity.id
_entity.type
_entity.pdbx_description
1 polymer ?
#
loop_
_entity_poly.entity_id
_entity_poly.type
_entity_poly.pdbx_seq_one_letter_code
_entity_poly.pdbx_strand_id
1 'polypeptide(L)' 'AGLAGLIGDLATYGMTSLQLALGLHGQESITVVWATAFISFLPTQVPLAIAEGLLTAGVVVFIARERADILRGVELQP' A
#
# COMPACT_ATOMS: atom_id res chain seq x y z
N ALA A 1 11.54 -0.23 -4.70
CA ALA A 1 11.14 -0.75 -3.38
C ALA A 1 10.22 0.23 -2.63
N GLY A 2 10.70 1.38 -2.15
CA GLY A 2 9.87 2.26 -1.31
C GLY A 2 8.62 2.85 -1.99
N LEU A 3 8.73 3.30 -3.24
CA LEU A 3 7.56 3.75 -4.01
C LEU A 3 6.57 2.61 -4.27
N ALA A 4 7.07 1.39 -4.50
CA ALA A 4 6.24 0.22 -4.69
C ALA A 4 5.46 -0.13 -3.41
N GLY A 5 6.10 -0.01 -2.24
CA GLY A 5 5.42 -0.15 -0.93
C GLY A 5 4.33 0.90 -0.75
N LEU A 6 4.64 2.18 -0.98
CA LEU A 6 3.67 3.26 -0.86
C LEU A 6 2.45 3.08 -1.77
N ILE A 7 2.68 2.76 -3.05
CA ILE A 7 1.59 2.53 -4.01
C ILE A 7 0.81 1.26 -3.65
N GLY A 8 1.50 0.20 -3.23
CA GLY A 8 0.88 -1.05 -2.79
C GLY A 8 -0.08 -0.86 -1.63
N ASP A 9 0.31 -0.06 -0.63
CA ASP A 9 -0.53 0.26 0.52
C ASP A 9 -1.77 1.05 0.10
N LEU A 10 -1.59 2.12 -0.68
CA LEU A 10 -2.72 2.92 -1.18
C LEU A 10 -3.69 2.09 -2.04
N ALA A 11 -3.17 1.20 -2.89
CA ALA A 11 -3.99 0.29 -3.68
C ALA A 11 -4.77 -0.69 -2.79
N THR A 12 -4.13 -1.23 -1.75
CA THR A 12 -4.77 -2.11 -0.77
C THR A 12 -5.91 -1.40 -0.06
N TYR A 13 -5.70 -0.17 0.43
CA TYR A 13 -6.76 0.60 1.09
C TYR A 13 -7.86 1.04 0.13
N GLY A 14 -7.52 1.37 -1.12
CA GLY A 14 -8.50 1.64 -2.18
C GLY A 14 -9.40 0.43 -2.45
N MET A 15 -8.81 -0.77 -2.52
CA MET A 15 -9.54 -2.03 -2.70
C MET A 15 -10.40 -2.38 -1.49
N THR A 16 -9.88 -2.25 -0.27
CA THR A 16 -10.65 -2.46 0.97
C THR A 16 -11.85 -1.52 1.03
N SER A 17 -11.65 -0.25 0.68
CA SER A 17 -12.75 0.73 0.62
C SER A 17 -13.80 0.33 -0.42
N LEU A 18 -13.39 -0.26 -1.54
CA LEU A 18 -14.32 -0.73 -2.58
C LEU A 18 -15.11 -1.94 -2.10
N GLN A 19 -14.45 -2.89 -1.41
CA GLN A 19 -15.12 -4.04 -0.79
C GLN A 19 -16.17 -3.59 0.22
N LEU A 20 -15.85 -2.59 1.06
CA LEU A 20 -16.80 -2.00 2.01
C LEU A 20 -17.97 -1.33 1.29
N ALA A 21 -17.71 -0.56 0.23
CA ALA A 21 -18.75 0.09 -0.54
C ALA A 21 -19.70 -0.93 -1.18
N LEU A 22 -19.18 -1.99 -1.78
CA LEU A 22 -20.00 -3.05 -2.37
C LEU A 22 -20.85 -3.78 -1.31
N GLY A 23 -20.38 -3.89 -0.07
CA GLY A 23 -21.11 -4.54 1.02
C GLY A 23 -22.09 -3.64 1.77
N LEU A 24 -21.86 -2.32 1.79
CA LEU A 24 -22.54 -1.38 2.71
C LEU A 24 -23.25 -0.20 2.01
N HIS A 25 -23.30 -0.14 0.67
CA HIS A 25 -23.86 1.03 -0.02
C HIS A 25 -25.36 1.27 0.25
N GLY A 26 -26.14 0.23 0.52
CA GLY A 26 -27.57 0.37 0.83
C GLY A 26 -28.35 1.09 -0.29
N GLN A 27 -28.92 2.26 0.04
CA GLN A 27 -29.62 3.12 -0.93
C GLN A 27 -28.71 4.18 -1.58
N GLU A 28 -27.49 4.36 -1.06
CA GLU A 28 -26.50 5.28 -1.61
C GLU A 28 -25.76 4.67 -2.80
N SER A 29 -25.14 5.53 -3.61
CA SER A 29 -24.30 5.06 -4.70
C SER A 29 -23.00 4.43 -4.18
N ILE A 30 -22.56 3.33 -4.81
CA ILE A 30 -21.30 2.64 -4.47
C ILE A 30 -20.12 3.61 -4.52
N THR A 31 -20.08 4.50 -5.51
CA THR A 31 -18.99 5.47 -5.68
C THR A 31 -18.91 6.46 -4.51
N VAL A 32 -20.05 6.93 -4.01
CA VAL A 32 -20.09 7.83 -2.83
C VAL A 32 -19.56 7.10 -1.60
N VAL A 33 -20.07 5.90 -1.31
CA VAL A 33 -19.64 5.14 -0.13
C VAL A 33 -18.16 4.73 -0.23
N TRP A 34 -17.69 4.38 -1.42
CA TRP A 34 -16.27 4.10 -1.67
C TRP A 34 -15.39 5.30 -1.36
N ALA A 35 -15.72 6.47 -1.90
CA ALA A 35 -14.96 7.69 -1.68
C ALA A 35 -14.97 8.09 -0.20
N THR A 36 -16.12 8.00 0.47
CA THR A 36 -16.24 8.29 1.91
C THR A 36 -15.39 7.34 2.74
N ALA A 37 -15.43 6.03 2.46
CA ALA A 37 -14.63 5.04 3.18
C ALA A 37 -13.13 5.27 2.95
N PHE A 38 -12.71 5.49 1.71
CA PHE A 38 -11.31 5.72 1.38
C PHE A 38 -10.76 7.00 2.03
N ILE A 39 -11.50 8.11 1.95
CA ILE A 39 -11.11 9.38 2.60
C ILE A 39 -11.04 9.21 4.13
N SER A 40 -11.96 8.45 4.73
CA SER A 40 -11.97 8.19 6.17
C SER A 40 -10.74 7.43 6.64
N PHE A 41 -10.10 6.65 5.75
CA PHE A 41 -8.85 5.95 6.05
C PHE A 41 -7.60 6.82 5.85
N LEU A 42 -7.62 7.86 5.01
CA LEU A 42 -6.42 8.66 4.71
C LEU A 42 -5.66 9.20 5.93
N PRO A 43 -6.30 9.66 7.03
CA PRO A 43 -5.57 10.19 8.19
C PRO A 43 -4.60 9.20 8.83
N THR A 44 -4.88 7.89 8.74
CA THR A 44 -3.99 6.84 9.24
C THR A 44 -3.17 6.19 8.13
N GLN A 45 -3.76 6.00 6.95
CA GLN A 45 -3.13 5.22 5.88
C GLN A 45 -2.09 5.98 5.06
N VAL A 46 -2.23 7.31 4.93
CA VAL A 46 -1.17 8.10 4.29
C VAL A 46 0.10 8.12 5.14
N PRO A 47 0.04 8.39 6.46
CA PRO A 47 1.22 8.26 7.33
C PRO A 47 1.82 6.85 7.33
N LEU A 48 0.97 5.81 7.40
CA LEU A 48 1.42 4.42 7.37
C LEU A 48 2.13 4.07 6.06
N ALA A 49 1.56 4.41 4.91
CA ALA A 49 2.14 4.12 3.60
C ALA A 49 3.50 4.82 3.37
N ILE A 50 3.68 6.01 3.95
CA ILE A 50 4.98 6.69 3.93
C ILE A 50 5.99 5.93 4.81
N ALA A 51 5.59 5.55 6.04
CA ALA A 51 6.45 4.80 6.95
C ALA A 51 6.84 3.42 6.37
N GLU A 52 5.87 2.69 5.81
CA GLU A 52 6.05 1.40 5.13
C GLU A 52 6.96 1.54 3.92
N GLY A 53 6.77 2.58 3.10
CA GLY A 53 7.62 2.86 1.94
C GLY A 53 9.09 3.10 2.34
N LEU A 54 9.33 3.85 3.42
CA LEU A 54 10.68 4.05 3.96
C LEU A 54 11.27 2.76 4.52
N LEU A 55 10.49 2.01 5.30
CA LEU A 55 10.89 0.72 5.87
C LEU A 55 11.28 -0.27 4.75
N THR A 56 10.43 -0.42 3.75
CA THR A 56 10.63 -1.32 2.61
C THR A 56 11.88 -0.95 1.82
N ALA A 57 12.11 0.35 1.57
CA ALA A 57 13.34 0.80 0.94
C ALA A 57 14.58 0.46 1.80
N GLY A 58 14.52 0.72 3.10
CA GLY A 58 15.60 0.43 4.04
C GLY A 58 15.94 -1.06 4.11
N VAL A 59 14.92 -1.92 4.20
CA VAL A 59 15.08 -3.38 4.24
C VAL A 59 15.72 -3.89 2.94
N VAL A 60 15.27 -3.43 1.77
CA VAL A 60 15.86 -3.86 0.49
C VAL A 60 17.32 -3.41 0.38
N VAL A 61 17.65 -2.18 0.80
CA VAL A 61 19.04 -1.70 0.83
C VAL A 61 19.89 -2.51 1.81
N PHE A 62 19.36 -2.84 2.99
CA PHE A 62 20.06 -3.66 3.97
C PHE A 62 20.35 -5.06 3.43
N ILE A 63 19.35 -5.72 2.84
CA ILE A 63 19.53 -7.05 2.24
C ILE A 63 20.55 -6.98 1.10
N ALA A 64 20.48 -5.97 0.24
CA ALA A 64 21.42 -5.82 -0.86
C ALA A 64 22.89 -5.66 -0.40
N ARG A 65 23.11 -5.12 0.80
CA ARG A 65 24.45 -4.91 1.36
C ARG A 65 24.96 -6.11 2.16
N GLU A 66 24.15 -6.59 3.09
CA GLU A 66 24.60 -7.59 4.07
C GLU A 66 24.31 -9.04 3.64
N ARG A 67 23.26 -9.23 2.82
CA ARG A 67 22.76 -10.55 2.44
C ARG A 67 22.36 -10.60 0.96
N ALA A 68 23.29 -10.15 0.10
CA ALA A 68 23.09 -10.15 -1.35
C ALA A 68 22.83 -11.56 -1.92
N ASP A 69 23.17 -12.62 -1.17
CA ASP A 69 22.79 -14.00 -1.46
C ASP A 69 21.28 -14.20 -1.57
N ILE A 70 20.48 -13.49 -0.77
CA ILE A 70 19.00 -13.58 -0.75
C ILE A 70 18.40 -13.01 -2.04
N LEU A 71 19.08 -12.05 -2.67
CA LEU A 71 18.61 -11.42 -3.90
C LEU A 71 18.97 -12.23 -5.14
N ARG A 72 19.74 -13.33 -5.01
CA ARG A 72 20.06 -14.19 -6.15
C ARG A 72 18.79 -14.86 -6.67
N GLY A 73 18.40 -14.52 -7.90
CA GLY A 73 17.18 -15.01 -8.54
C GLY A 73 16.00 -14.03 -8.49
N VAL A 74 16.13 -12.94 -7.72
CA VAL A 74 15.26 -11.76 -7.85
C VAL A 74 16.00 -10.81 -8.78
N GLU A 75 15.50 -10.62 -10.01
CA GLU A 75 16.04 -9.59 -10.91
C GLU A 75 15.73 -8.19 -10.33
N LEU A 76 16.52 -7.79 -9.35
CA LEU A 76 16.66 -6.39 -8.95
C LEU A 76 17.77 -5.81 -9.81
N GLN A 77 17.56 -5.78 -11.13
CA GLN A 77 18.41 -4.97 -12.01
C GLN A 77 18.15 -3.48 -11.69
N PRO A 78 19.18 -2.64 -11.67
CA PRO A 78 19.02 -1.21 -11.47
C PRO A 78 18.15 -0.56 -12.56
#